data_AF-A0A9X3H225-F1
#
_entry.id   AF-A0A9X3H225-F1
#
_cell.length_a   1.000
_cell.length_b   1.000
_cell.length_c   1.000
_cell.angle_alpha   90.00
_cell.angle_beta   90.00
_cell.angle_gamma   90.00
#
_symmetry.space_group_name_H-M   'P 1'
#
loop_
_entity.id
_entity.type
_entity.pdbx_description
1 polymer ?
#
loop_
_entity_poly.entity_id
_entity_poly.type
_entity_poly.pdbx_seq_one_letter_code
_entity_poly.pdbx_strand_id
1 'polypeptide(L)'
;MFYKCVFLVFLTSPFISACSASSSLQSENDPAAKSQPEYFDDKELQYTDKIYDESIRTVILHIKGSELDAPIIPLNGDEKLILRFDDLDENTREMHYSFIHCTWDWKPSDLQEMDYQKGYNSDIITDFDFSFNTVNNYANYKLEFPNDRIGLNRSGNYLIKVYANGDPKDLILTSRFMVVEPRVTIGAGIHPSNVVSDREYKQEVDIEVNLGSIQTMNPYRDIELVVMQNLRHDNAIIGVKPNFIKNEQLTYNYQGELDFDGGNEFRFFDGKSLRYRSEEVEEIRLEDDGYHIYLAPDQGKAFKQYTFENDINGKFLVKNDDMIDPHLESDYVTVHFSFPVDAMLGNGEMFVMGQLSNWRLKKTHRMTYNPDNLSYELALQLKQGYYNYTYLWKYPREAQGSSDLTDGNHSETENDYLILVYFKDQSYFSDRLIGAERANSLGR
;
A
#
# COMPACT_ATOMS: atom_id res chain seq x y z
N MET A 1 55.00 10.26 -42.30
CA MET A 1 55.39 10.50 -40.89
C MET A 1 55.30 9.17 -40.17
N PHE A 2 56.45 8.51 -39.98
CA PHE A 2 56.60 7.20 -39.35
C PHE A 2 57.77 7.28 -38.36
N TYR A 3 57.58 6.74 -37.16
CA TYR A 3 58.53 6.20 -36.16
C TYR A 3 59.79 6.99 -35.72
N LYS A 4 59.99 7.03 -34.39
CA LYS A 4 61.22 6.54 -33.74
C LYS A 4 61.08 6.37 -32.22
N CYS A 5 61.32 5.15 -31.75
CA CYS A 5 61.71 4.79 -30.38
C CYS A 5 63.15 5.26 -30.07
N VAL A 6 63.54 5.28 -28.78
CA VAL A 6 64.65 4.48 -28.17
C VAL A 6 65.01 5.01 -26.75
N PHE A 7 64.89 4.09 -25.77
CA PHE A 7 65.67 3.78 -24.54
C PHE A 7 66.50 4.83 -23.76
N LEU A 8 66.44 4.75 -22.42
CA LEU A 8 67.58 4.26 -21.60
C LEU A 8 67.17 3.83 -20.16
N VAL A 9 67.81 2.75 -19.69
CA VAL A 9 67.74 2.11 -18.36
C VAL A 9 69.01 2.45 -17.56
N PHE A 10 68.97 2.54 -16.23
CA PHE A 10 69.98 2.06 -15.23
C PHE A 10 69.48 2.46 -13.80
N LEU A 11 68.97 1.56 -12.95
CA LEU A 11 69.65 0.69 -11.97
C LEU A 11 70.58 1.41 -10.97
N THR A 12 70.18 1.50 -9.68
CA THR A 12 70.98 1.17 -8.49
C THR A 12 70.13 1.18 -7.20
N SER A 13 69.96 0.01 -6.56
CA SER A 13 70.03 -0.12 -5.09
C SER A 13 71.43 -0.60 -4.74
N PRO A 14 71.92 -0.52 -3.48
CA PRO A 14 71.81 -1.72 -2.64
C PRO A 14 71.92 -1.56 -1.08
N PHE A 15 71.70 -2.71 -0.40
CA PHE A 15 72.05 -3.17 0.97
C PHE A 15 71.30 -2.54 2.18
N ILE A 16 70.45 -3.28 2.96
CA ILE A 16 70.54 -4.55 3.73
C ILE A 16 71.09 -4.36 5.16
N SER A 17 70.24 -4.65 6.14
CA SER A 17 70.41 -5.59 7.28
C SER A 17 69.29 -5.35 8.31
N ALA A 18 68.72 -6.30 9.06
CA ALA A 18 68.63 -7.75 9.06
C ALA A 18 67.83 -8.16 10.33
N CYS A 19 66.97 -9.18 10.21
CA CYS A 19 66.54 -10.17 11.21
C CYS A 19 65.92 -9.71 12.56
N SER A 20 64.84 -10.33 13.05
CA SER A 20 64.73 -11.77 13.27
C SER A 20 63.30 -12.30 13.19
N ALA A 21 63.20 -13.54 12.72
CA ALA A 21 62.00 -14.34 12.66
C ALA A 21 61.76 -15.09 13.99
N SER A 22 60.50 -15.32 14.33
CA SER A 22 60.10 -16.58 14.97
C SER A 22 58.77 -17.03 14.38
N SER A 23 58.76 -18.27 13.92
CA SER A 23 57.64 -18.99 13.33
C SER A 23 56.81 -19.68 14.41
N SER A 24 55.49 -19.74 14.26
CA SER A 24 54.73 -20.97 14.56
C SER A 24 53.40 -20.98 13.81
N LEU A 25 52.94 -22.21 13.55
CA LEU A 25 51.94 -22.66 12.57
C LEU A 25 50.47 -22.43 13.02
N GLN A 26 49.58 -22.55 12.03
CA GLN A 26 48.11 -22.46 12.05
C GLN A 26 47.37 -23.48 12.94
N SER A 27 46.18 -23.06 13.43
CA SER A 27 44.87 -23.75 13.52
C SER A 27 44.09 -23.13 14.70
N GLU A 28 42.79 -22.90 14.78
CA GLU A 28 41.56 -23.08 14.00
C GLU A 28 40.47 -22.28 14.78
N ASN A 29 39.42 -21.83 14.09
CA ASN A 29 38.07 -21.53 14.60
C ASN A 29 37.87 -20.68 15.88
N ASP A 30 37.31 -19.48 15.71
CA ASP A 30 36.50 -18.83 16.76
C ASP A 30 35.20 -18.27 16.16
N PRO A 31 34.02 -18.84 16.47
CA PRO A 31 32.73 -18.35 16.01
C PRO A 31 32.19 -17.35 17.03
N ALA A 32 32.68 -16.11 16.99
CA ALA A 32 32.16 -15.05 17.85
C ALA A 32 32.27 -13.65 17.21
N ALA A 33 31.88 -13.52 15.94
CA ALA A 33 31.49 -12.21 15.42
C ALA A 33 30.06 -11.92 15.90
N LYS A 34 29.93 -11.47 17.15
CA LYS A 34 28.69 -10.82 17.61
C LYS A 34 28.52 -9.57 16.75
N SER A 35 27.53 -9.59 15.87
CA SER A 35 27.02 -8.41 15.18
C SER A 35 26.67 -7.37 16.25
N GLN A 36 27.33 -6.22 16.19
CA GLN A 36 26.92 -5.07 16.99
C GLN A 36 25.50 -4.69 16.59
N PRO A 37 24.61 -4.35 17.54
CA PRO A 37 23.29 -3.87 17.21
C PRO A 37 23.43 -2.52 16.48
N GLU A 38 22.86 -2.41 15.28
CA GLU A 38 22.63 -1.15 14.59
C GLU A 38 21.75 -0.27 15.49
N TYR A 39 22.39 0.64 16.23
CA TYR A 39 21.70 1.66 17.01
C TYR A 39 21.37 2.84 16.09
N PHE A 40 20.07 3.14 15.98
CA PHE A 40 19.44 4.24 15.24
C PHE A 40 19.56 4.15 13.71
N ASP A 41 18.68 3.34 13.09
CA ASP A 41 18.22 3.67 11.74
C ASP A 41 17.32 4.90 11.88
N ASP A 42 17.79 6.08 11.45
CA ASP A 42 16.99 7.30 11.47
C ASP A 42 15.78 7.06 10.54
N LYS A 43 14.62 6.75 11.13
CA LYS A 43 13.36 6.52 10.41
C LYS A 43 13.00 7.80 9.62
N GLU A 44 13.27 7.80 8.32
CA GLU A 44 12.93 8.93 7.45
C GLU A 44 11.43 8.94 7.14
N LEU A 45 10.76 10.07 7.43
CA LEU A 45 9.34 10.26 7.16
C LEU A 45 9.04 10.17 5.65
N GLN A 46 8.15 9.25 5.29
CA GLN A 46 7.61 9.12 3.95
C GLN A 46 6.13 9.53 3.91
N TYR A 47 5.75 10.30 2.89
CA TYR A 47 4.37 10.78 2.69
C TYR A 47 3.46 9.72 2.06
N THR A 48 3.56 8.49 2.56
CA THR A 48 2.90 7.30 2.03
C THR A 48 2.41 6.42 3.17
N ASP A 49 1.48 5.49 2.92
CA ASP A 49 1.12 4.49 3.94
C ASP A 49 2.32 3.62 4.27
N LYS A 50 2.86 3.73 5.48
CA LYS A 50 4.08 3.02 5.87
C LYS A 50 4.06 2.66 7.34
N ILE A 51 4.49 1.44 7.62
CA ILE A 51 4.78 0.95 8.95
C ILE A 51 6.31 1.04 9.10
N TYR A 52 6.77 1.76 10.13
CA TYR A 52 8.21 1.96 10.39
C TYR A 52 8.72 1.05 11.51
N ASP A 53 7.82 0.49 12.30
CA ASP A 53 8.12 -0.38 13.42
C ASP A 53 7.58 -1.80 13.16
N GLU A 54 8.44 -2.81 13.26
CA GLU A 54 8.12 -4.20 12.87
C GLU A 54 7.12 -4.87 13.81
N SER A 55 6.98 -4.37 15.04
CA SER A 55 5.97 -4.78 16.02
C SER A 55 4.56 -4.36 15.62
N ILE A 56 4.42 -3.34 14.77
CA ILE A 56 3.13 -2.81 14.37
C ILE A 56 2.55 -3.61 13.22
N ARG A 57 1.30 -4.04 13.39
CA ARG A 57 0.57 -4.85 12.41
C ARG A 57 -0.85 -4.34 12.22
N THR A 58 -1.46 -4.78 11.11
CA THR A 58 -2.89 -4.58 10.81
C THR A 58 -3.33 -3.11 10.95
N VAL A 59 -2.61 -2.21 10.27
CA VAL A 59 -2.98 -0.81 10.20
C VAL A 59 -4.17 -0.65 9.26
N ILE A 60 -5.30 -0.16 9.79
CA ILE A 60 -6.54 0.06 9.04
C ILE A 60 -6.99 1.50 9.29
N LEU A 61 -7.29 2.22 8.22
CA LEU A 61 -7.87 3.56 8.27
C LEU A 61 -9.12 3.59 7.40
N HIS A 62 -10.27 3.85 8.01
CA HIS A 62 -11.56 3.75 7.32
C HIS A 62 -12.59 4.73 7.90
N ILE A 63 -13.71 4.93 7.20
CA ILE A 63 -14.83 5.73 7.71
C ILE A 63 -15.54 4.95 8.81
N LYS A 64 -15.90 5.62 9.90
CA LYS A 64 -16.68 5.03 10.99
C LYS A 64 -18.01 4.46 10.45
N GLY A 65 -18.18 3.15 10.58
CA GLY A 65 -19.35 2.43 10.07
C GLY A 65 -19.22 1.91 8.63
N SER A 66 -18.11 2.21 7.93
CA SER A 66 -17.81 1.67 6.60
C SER A 66 -16.32 1.33 6.46
N GLU A 67 -15.97 0.08 6.79
CA GLU A 67 -14.57 -0.42 6.78
C GLU A 67 -13.98 -0.60 5.38
N LEU A 68 -14.84 -0.78 4.37
CA LEU A 68 -14.41 -1.04 3.00
C LEU A 68 -14.34 0.23 2.13
N ASP A 69 -14.81 1.37 2.63
CA ASP A 69 -14.76 2.62 1.87
C ASP A 69 -13.39 3.30 1.94
N ALA A 70 -13.10 4.13 0.95
CA ALA A 70 -11.91 4.97 0.96
C ALA A 70 -11.92 5.91 2.18
N PRO A 71 -10.76 6.21 2.80
CA PRO A 71 -10.68 7.11 3.94
C PRO A 71 -10.84 8.58 3.51
N ILE A 72 -12.05 8.94 3.08
CA ILE A 72 -12.42 10.27 2.60
C ILE A 72 -13.62 10.75 3.41
N ILE A 73 -13.50 11.92 4.03
CA ILE A 73 -14.60 12.54 4.78
C ILE A 73 -14.90 13.93 4.22
N PRO A 74 -16.17 14.38 4.22
CA PRO A 74 -16.51 15.73 3.82
C PRO A 74 -16.02 16.78 4.82
N LEU A 75 -15.54 17.92 4.32
CA LEU A 75 -15.14 19.06 5.11
C LEU A 75 -16.36 19.65 5.82
N ASN A 76 -16.29 19.78 7.15
CA ASN A 76 -17.41 20.18 8.01
C ASN A 76 -18.60 19.19 8.02
N GLY A 77 -18.38 17.93 7.64
CA GLY A 77 -19.36 16.86 7.86
C GLY A 77 -19.29 16.28 9.27
N ASP A 78 -20.18 15.33 9.53
CA ASP A 78 -20.28 14.60 10.81
C ASP A 78 -19.53 13.27 10.75
N GLU A 79 -19.09 12.84 9.56
CA GLU A 79 -18.32 11.64 9.33
C GLU A 79 -16.95 11.73 9.99
N LYS A 80 -16.50 10.59 10.51
CA LYS A 80 -15.22 10.44 11.18
C LYS A 80 -14.48 9.25 10.63
N LEU A 81 -13.17 9.30 10.68
CA LEU A 81 -12.27 8.19 10.40
C LEU A 81 -11.90 7.46 11.70
N ILE A 82 -11.69 6.16 11.57
CA ILE A 82 -11.12 5.30 12.59
C ILE A 82 -9.79 4.77 12.06
N LEU A 83 -8.71 5.10 12.78
CA LEU A 83 -7.41 4.45 12.65
C LEU A 83 -7.33 3.34 13.71
N ARG A 84 -7.04 2.11 13.29
CA ARG A 84 -6.71 0.98 14.15
C ARG A 84 -5.37 0.38 13.76
N PHE A 85 -4.63 -0.12 14.74
CA PHE A 85 -3.43 -0.92 14.53
C PHE A 85 -3.14 -1.72 15.79
N ASP A 86 -2.40 -2.82 15.62
CA ASP A 86 -1.93 -3.62 16.74
C ASP A 86 -0.44 -3.39 16.97
N ASP A 87 -0.04 -3.38 18.23
CA ASP A 87 1.34 -3.43 18.68
C ASP A 87 1.60 -4.81 19.31
N LEU A 88 2.45 -5.60 18.67
CA LEU A 88 2.84 -6.94 19.14
C LEU A 88 4.02 -6.90 20.14
N ASP A 89 4.52 -5.70 20.48
CA ASP A 89 5.48 -5.57 21.58
C ASP A 89 4.84 -5.95 22.92
N GLU A 90 5.64 -6.52 23.82
CA GLU A 90 5.20 -6.89 25.16
C GLU A 90 4.90 -5.65 26.02
N ASN A 91 5.55 -4.52 25.74
CA ASN A 91 5.39 -3.29 26.51
C ASN A 91 4.46 -2.32 25.79
N THR A 92 3.38 -1.91 26.47
CA THR A 92 2.53 -0.83 25.97
C THR A 92 3.32 0.47 25.86
N ARG A 93 3.19 1.13 24.70
CA ARG A 93 3.82 2.41 24.43
C ARG A 93 2.79 3.54 24.44
N GLU A 94 3.21 4.71 24.89
CA GLU A 94 2.41 5.92 24.73
C GLU A 94 2.51 6.38 23.27
N MET A 95 1.40 6.28 22.54
CA MET A 95 1.33 6.64 21.12
C MET A 95 0.78 8.05 20.97
N HIS A 96 1.48 8.88 20.21
CA HIS A 96 1.06 10.24 19.84
C HIS A 96 0.70 10.28 18.36
N TYR A 97 -0.21 11.17 17.99
CA TYR A 97 -0.53 11.42 16.58
C TYR A 97 -0.52 12.91 16.24
N SER A 98 -0.20 13.21 14.99
CA SER A 98 -0.34 14.53 14.38
C SER A 98 -0.74 14.40 12.90
N PHE A 99 -1.16 15.50 12.30
CA PHE A 99 -1.51 15.54 10.88
C PHE A 99 -0.51 16.37 10.08
N ILE A 100 -0.36 16.04 8.79
CA ILE A 100 0.37 16.87 7.82
C ILE A 100 -0.52 17.04 6.60
N HIS A 101 -0.86 18.28 6.28
CA HIS A 101 -1.58 18.61 5.05
C HIS A 101 -0.65 18.47 3.82
N CYS A 102 -1.17 17.87 2.76
CA CYS A 102 -0.44 17.56 1.54
C CYS A 102 -1.13 18.12 0.29
N THR A 103 -0.34 18.35 -0.75
CA THR A 103 -0.76 18.69 -2.11
C THR A 103 -1.44 17.49 -2.79
N TRP A 104 -2.01 17.72 -3.99
CA TRP A 104 -2.68 16.67 -4.78
C TRP A 104 -1.74 15.47 -5.09
N ASP A 105 -0.43 15.71 -5.18
CA ASP A 105 0.62 14.71 -5.43
C ASP A 105 1.29 14.18 -4.15
N TRP A 106 0.65 14.36 -2.99
CA TRP A 106 1.11 13.88 -1.68
C TRP A 106 2.44 14.46 -1.19
N LYS A 107 2.82 15.66 -1.64
CA LYS A 107 3.92 16.41 -1.02
C LYS A 107 3.39 17.24 0.14
N PRO A 108 4.18 17.47 1.21
CA PRO A 108 3.76 18.38 2.27
C PRO A 108 3.45 19.75 1.67
N SER A 109 2.31 20.33 2.02
CA SER A 109 1.96 21.68 1.61
C SER A 109 2.74 22.73 2.41
N ASP A 110 2.82 23.95 1.89
CA ASP A 110 3.45 25.08 2.58
C ASP A 110 2.57 25.69 3.69
N LEU A 111 1.38 25.12 3.94
CA LEU A 111 0.48 25.58 5.00
C LEU A 111 1.06 25.33 6.39
N GLN A 112 0.84 26.28 7.30
CA GLN A 112 1.13 26.05 8.71
C GLN A 112 0.02 25.22 9.34
N GLU A 113 0.33 24.48 10.41
CA GLU A 113 -0.65 23.65 11.14
C GLU A 113 -1.92 24.44 11.50
N MET A 114 -1.78 25.67 11.99
CA MET A 114 -2.93 26.52 12.33
C MET A 114 -3.84 26.90 11.14
N ASP A 115 -3.37 26.73 9.90
CA ASP A 115 -4.13 27.05 8.68
C ASP A 115 -5.06 25.91 8.25
N TYR A 116 -4.76 24.66 8.65
CA TYR A 116 -5.50 23.45 8.25
C TYR A 116 -6.11 22.65 9.41
N GLN A 117 -5.70 22.91 10.65
CA GLN A 117 -6.29 22.29 11.83
C GLN A 117 -6.65 23.30 12.93
N LYS A 118 -7.57 22.90 13.80
CA LYS A 118 -8.00 23.63 14.99
C LYS A 118 -7.77 22.76 16.22
N GLY A 119 -7.32 23.38 17.32
CA GLY A 119 -7.08 22.68 18.58
C GLY A 119 -5.60 22.44 18.81
N TYR A 120 -5.23 21.23 19.23
CA TYR A 120 -3.85 20.86 19.52
C TYR A 120 -3.08 20.47 18.26
N ASN A 121 -1.74 20.59 18.31
CA ASN A 121 -0.88 20.20 17.19
C ASN A 121 -0.68 18.68 17.10
N SER A 122 -0.70 18.03 18.25
CA SER A 122 -0.63 16.60 18.44
C SER A 122 -1.39 16.21 19.70
N ASP A 123 -1.76 14.94 19.80
CA ASP A 123 -2.42 14.40 20.99
C ASP A 123 -2.08 12.92 21.19
N ILE A 124 -2.40 12.38 22.37
CA ILE A 124 -2.13 10.99 22.75
C ILE A 124 -3.31 10.11 22.34
N ILE A 125 -3.01 8.93 21.81
CA ILE A 125 -3.99 7.86 21.58
C ILE A 125 -4.22 7.15 22.90
N THR A 126 -5.39 7.37 23.50
CA THR A 126 -5.75 6.84 24.84
C THR A 126 -6.71 5.66 24.80
N ASP A 127 -7.37 5.43 23.66
CA ASP A 127 -8.28 4.30 23.43
C ASP A 127 -7.43 3.12 22.91
N PHE A 128 -7.07 2.21 23.81
CA PHE A 128 -6.40 0.96 23.49
C PHE A 128 -6.81 -0.13 24.48
N ASP A 129 -6.83 -1.38 24.02
CA ASP A 129 -7.14 -2.56 24.82
C ASP A 129 -6.22 -3.72 24.42
N PHE A 130 -6.01 -4.66 25.35
CA PHE A 130 -5.18 -5.85 25.10
C PHE A 130 -5.96 -6.95 24.40
N SER A 131 -5.25 -7.75 23.62
CA SER A 131 -5.79 -8.98 23.04
C SER A 131 -6.31 -9.92 24.13
N PHE A 132 -7.33 -10.70 23.79
CA PHE A 132 -7.98 -11.61 24.72
C PHE A 132 -8.19 -12.97 24.06
N ASN A 133 -7.83 -14.05 24.77
CA ASN A 133 -7.92 -15.43 24.27
C ASN A 133 -7.18 -15.69 22.93
N THR A 134 -6.06 -15.00 22.71
CA THR A 134 -5.18 -15.21 21.56
C THR A 134 -3.90 -15.94 21.97
N VAL A 135 -3.30 -16.69 21.06
CA VAL A 135 -1.94 -17.26 21.22
C VAL A 135 -0.91 -16.15 21.10
N ASN A 136 -1.06 -15.28 20.11
CA ASN A 136 -0.21 -14.11 19.93
C ASN A 136 -0.82 -12.92 20.67
N ASN A 137 -0.11 -12.41 21.67
CA ASN A 137 -0.54 -11.24 22.44
C ASN A 137 -0.25 -9.95 21.66
N TYR A 138 -1.14 -8.98 21.78
CA TYR A 138 -0.95 -7.63 21.22
C TYR A 138 -1.76 -6.59 22.00
N ALA A 139 -1.40 -5.31 21.86
CA ALA A 139 -2.24 -4.18 22.24
C ALA A 139 -2.90 -3.57 20.99
N ASN A 140 -4.23 -3.50 20.94
CA ASN A 140 -4.96 -2.85 19.86
C ASN A 140 -5.16 -1.37 20.19
N TYR A 141 -4.62 -0.47 19.38
CA TYR A 141 -4.85 0.96 19.48
C TYR A 141 -5.95 1.39 18.54
N LYS A 142 -6.74 2.37 18.97
CA LYS A 142 -7.83 2.95 18.21
C LYS A 142 -7.84 4.46 18.35
N LEU A 143 -8.00 5.15 17.22
CA LEU A 143 -8.16 6.60 17.19
C LEU A 143 -9.34 6.96 16.30
N GLU A 144 -10.29 7.70 16.86
CA GLU A 144 -11.38 8.33 16.11
C GLU A 144 -11.08 9.81 15.89
N PHE A 145 -11.12 10.26 14.64
CA PHE A 145 -10.85 11.66 14.27
C PHE A 145 -11.65 12.10 13.02
N PRO A 146 -11.91 13.39 12.79
CA PRO A 146 -11.67 14.52 13.70
C PRO A 146 -12.38 14.35 15.05
N ASN A 147 -11.83 14.97 16.10
CA ASN A 147 -12.36 14.86 17.46
C ASN A 147 -12.29 16.22 18.19
N ASP A 148 -12.70 16.24 19.45
CA ASP A 148 -12.78 17.48 20.24
C ASP A 148 -11.41 18.14 20.51
N ARG A 149 -10.32 17.41 20.27
CA ARG A 149 -8.93 17.86 20.50
C ARG A 149 -8.32 18.42 19.23
N ILE A 150 -8.52 17.76 18.09
CA ILE A 150 -7.98 18.17 16.79
C ILE A 150 -9.09 18.09 15.72
N GLY A 151 -9.48 19.26 15.22
CA GLY A 151 -10.42 19.43 14.12
C GLY A 151 -9.71 19.79 12.81
N LEU A 152 -10.23 19.36 11.67
CA LEU A 152 -9.71 19.69 10.34
C LEU A 152 -10.57 20.79 9.69
N ASN A 153 -9.95 21.84 9.14
CA ASN A 153 -10.66 23.00 8.62
C ASN A 153 -10.31 23.34 7.15
N ARG A 154 -9.52 22.48 6.47
CA ARG A 154 -9.22 22.55 5.04
C ARG A 154 -9.50 21.22 4.35
N SER A 155 -9.98 21.29 3.12
CA SER A 155 -10.01 20.14 2.22
C SER A 155 -8.64 19.88 1.62
N GLY A 156 -8.35 18.65 1.23
CA GLY A 156 -7.09 18.26 0.62
C GLY A 156 -6.65 16.89 1.09
N ASN A 157 -5.38 16.58 0.83
CA ASN A 157 -4.76 15.35 1.27
C ASN A 157 -4.16 15.53 2.66
N TYR A 158 -4.24 14.49 3.47
CA TYR A 158 -3.67 14.49 4.81
C TYR A 158 -2.91 13.20 5.07
N LEU A 159 -1.75 13.33 5.69
CA LEU A 159 -1.02 12.23 6.29
C LEU A 159 -1.25 12.26 7.79
N ILE A 160 -1.84 11.21 8.36
CA ILE A 160 -1.74 10.96 9.80
C ILE A 160 -0.37 10.34 10.09
N LYS A 161 0.34 10.90 11.06
CA LYS A 161 1.64 10.43 11.54
C LYS A 161 1.49 9.99 12.99
N VAL A 162 1.83 8.75 13.29
CA VAL A 162 1.86 8.22 14.65
C VAL A 162 3.31 7.99 15.05
N TYR A 163 3.65 8.36 16.28
CA TYR A 163 4.99 8.25 16.83
C TYR A 163 4.93 7.93 18.33
N ALA A 164 5.97 7.31 18.86
CA ALA A 164 6.02 6.91 20.28
C ALA A 164 6.79 7.93 21.13
N ASN A 165 6.66 7.79 22.46
CA ASN A 165 7.47 8.49 23.46
C ASN A 165 7.42 10.02 23.41
N GLY A 166 6.42 10.58 22.73
CA GLY A 166 6.32 12.02 22.48
C GLY A 166 7.41 12.60 21.57
N ASP A 167 8.22 11.76 20.90
CA ASP A 167 9.24 12.21 19.94
C ASP A 167 8.75 12.00 18.50
N PRO A 168 8.49 13.08 17.72
CA PRO A 168 8.06 12.97 16.33
C PRO A 168 9.04 12.24 15.39
N LYS A 169 10.27 11.95 15.82
CA LYS A 169 11.24 11.12 15.09
C LYS A 169 11.13 9.63 15.39
N ASP A 170 10.52 9.25 16.50
CA ASP A 170 10.25 7.85 16.82
C ASP A 170 8.99 7.37 16.08
N LEU A 171 9.09 7.34 14.75
CA LEU A 171 7.96 7.05 13.86
C LEU A 171 7.48 5.61 14.05
N ILE A 172 6.17 5.46 14.15
CA ILE A 172 5.49 4.16 14.29
C ILE A 172 4.84 3.79 12.97
N LEU A 173 3.96 4.67 12.47
CA LEU A 173 3.31 4.51 11.17
C LEU A 173 2.92 5.86 10.57
N THR A 174 2.67 5.85 9.28
CA THR A 174 1.97 6.90 8.56
C THR A 174 0.83 6.31 7.75
N SER A 175 -0.29 7.03 7.67
CA SER A 175 -1.39 6.65 6.78
C SER A 175 -2.03 7.86 6.11
N ARG A 176 -2.52 7.65 4.89
CA ARG A 176 -3.12 8.65 4.01
C ARG A 176 -4.63 8.67 4.16
N PHE A 177 -5.19 9.87 4.24
CA PHE A 177 -6.62 10.10 4.13
C PHE A 177 -6.89 11.43 3.45
N MET A 178 -8.15 11.67 3.10
CA MET A 178 -8.53 12.86 2.35
C MET A 178 -9.74 13.55 2.99
N VAL A 179 -9.79 14.87 2.83
CA VAL A 179 -10.93 15.68 3.25
C VAL A 179 -11.47 16.38 2.01
N VAL A 180 -12.69 16.05 1.60
CA VAL A 180 -13.32 16.58 0.38
C VAL A 180 -14.26 17.73 0.69
N GLU A 181 -14.25 18.80 -0.10
CA GLU A 181 -15.37 19.75 -0.14
C GLU A 181 -16.13 19.57 -1.45
N PRO A 182 -17.31 18.92 -1.46
CA PRO A 182 -18.00 18.56 -2.70
C PRO A 182 -18.59 19.80 -3.38
N ARG A 183 -17.77 20.47 -4.21
CA ARG A 183 -18.09 21.71 -4.93
C ARG A 183 -18.37 21.47 -6.41
N VAL A 184 -18.01 20.30 -6.93
CA VAL A 184 -18.20 19.90 -8.32
C VAL A 184 -19.00 18.61 -8.41
N THR A 185 -19.56 18.36 -9.59
CA THR A 185 -20.18 17.08 -9.92
C THR A 185 -19.28 16.33 -10.90
N ILE A 186 -19.07 15.05 -10.65
CA ILE A 186 -18.25 14.17 -11.48
C ILE A 186 -19.18 13.11 -12.07
N GLY A 187 -19.22 13.00 -13.39
CA GLY A 187 -19.81 11.88 -14.10
C GLY A 187 -18.71 10.99 -14.64
N ALA A 188 -18.89 9.67 -14.55
CA ALA A 188 -17.93 8.70 -15.07
C ALA A 188 -18.62 7.54 -15.76
N GLY A 189 -18.03 7.06 -16.86
CA GLY A 189 -18.42 5.85 -17.56
C GLY A 189 -17.21 4.95 -17.74
N ILE A 190 -17.37 3.67 -17.40
CA ILE A 190 -16.33 2.66 -17.59
C ILE A 190 -16.77 1.72 -18.70
N HIS A 191 -15.87 1.45 -19.64
CA HIS A 191 -16.10 0.50 -20.72
C HIS A 191 -14.79 -0.16 -21.16
N PRO A 192 -14.83 -1.26 -21.93
CA PRO A 192 -13.63 -1.82 -22.54
C PRO A 192 -12.89 -0.79 -23.40
N SER A 193 -11.55 -0.86 -23.44
CA SER A 193 -10.74 0.13 -24.17
C SER A 193 -11.19 0.34 -25.63
N ASN A 194 -11.16 1.59 -26.06
CA ASN A 194 -11.38 1.96 -27.45
C ASN A 194 -10.18 1.60 -28.34
N VAL A 195 -9.01 1.32 -27.75
CA VAL A 195 -7.83 0.80 -28.44
C VAL A 195 -8.02 -0.69 -28.73
N VAL A 196 -8.08 -1.05 -30.01
CA VAL A 196 -8.44 -2.41 -30.47
C VAL A 196 -7.54 -3.51 -29.91
N SER A 197 -6.24 -3.25 -29.74
CA SER A 197 -5.30 -4.23 -29.17
C SER A 197 -5.53 -4.50 -27.68
N ASP A 198 -6.17 -3.57 -26.97
CA ASP A 198 -6.25 -3.54 -25.52
C ASP A 198 -7.67 -3.85 -25.03
N ARG A 199 -8.65 -3.84 -25.93
CA ARG A 199 -10.09 -3.98 -25.64
C ARG A 199 -10.48 -5.16 -24.76
N GLU A 200 -9.85 -6.31 -24.93
CA GLU A 200 -10.19 -7.52 -24.16
C GLU A 200 -9.54 -7.55 -22.77
N TYR A 201 -8.57 -6.66 -22.52
CA TYR A 201 -7.70 -6.70 -21.34
C TYR A 201 -7.81 -5.45 -20.47
N LYS A 202 -8.24 -4.33 -21.05
CA LYS A 202 -8.24 -3.02 -20.40
C LYS A 202 -9.62 -2.38 -20.30
N GLN A 203 -9.78 -1.58 -19.26
CA GLN A 203 -10.93 -0.73 -18.99
C GLN A 203 -10.54 0.74 -19.15
N GLU A 204 -11.30 1.47 -19.96
CA GLU A 204 -11.15 2.92 -20.18
C GLU A 204 -12.19 3.64 -19.33
N VAL A 205 -11.77 4.74 -18.68
CA VAL A 205 -12.61 5.56 -17.80
C VAL A 205 -12.84 6.93 -18.43
N ASP A 206 -14.05 7.13 -18.95
CA ASP A 206 -14.52 8.42 -19.47
C ASP A 206 -15.03 9.29 -18.31
N ILE A 207 -14.58 10.55 -18.23
CA ILE A 207 -14.90 11.44 -17.11
C ILE A 207 -15.40 12.80 -17.60
N GLU A 208 -16.48 13.27 -16.99
CA GLU A 208 -16.98 14.64 -17.11
C GLU A 208 -17.00 15.33 -15.74
N VAL A 209 -16.34 16.48 -15.63
CA VAL A 209 -16.33 17.29 -14.41
C VAL A 209 -17.06 18.61 -14.66
N ASN A 210 -18.13 18.86 -13.92
CA ASN A 210 -18.82 20.14 -13.93
C ASN A 210 -18.30 21.01 -12.78
N LEU A 211 -17.58 22.09 -13.12
CA LEU A 211 -16.93 22.96 -12.14
C LEU A 211 -17.92 23.77 -11.28
N GLY A 212 -19.19 23.85 -11.66
CA GLY A 212 -20.21 24.56 -10.89
C GLY A 212 -19.79 25.98 -10.57
N SER A 213 -19.68 26.32 -9.28
CA SER A 213 -19.27 27.66 -8.84
C SER A 213 -17.75 27.89 -8.76
N ILE A 214 -16.92 26.90 -9.12
CA ILE A 214 -15.46 27.03 -9.07
C ILE A 214 -14.99 27.97 -10.18
N GLN A 215 -14.45 29.12 -9.78
CA GLN A 215 -13.90 30.10 -10.70
C GLN A 215 -12.42 29.81 -10.95
N THR A 216 -12.08 29.47 -12.19
CA THR A 216 -10.69 29.28 -12.64
C THR A 216 -10.43 30.07 -13.91
N MET A 217 -9.26 30.71 -13.99
CA MET A 217 -8.82 31.40 -15.21
C MET A 217 -8.24 30.41 -16.23
N ASN A 218 -7.65 29.31 -15.76
CA ASN A 218 -7.04 28.30 -16.63
C ASN A 218 -7.26 26.89 -16.06
N PRO A 219 -8.36 26.22 -16.42
CA PRO A 219 -8.66 24.88 -15.91
C PRO A 219 -7.55 23.84 -16.21
N TYR A 220 -6.82 23.98 -17.32
CA TYR A 220 -5.72 23.06 -17.66
C TYR A 220 -4.58 23.07 -16.62
N ARG A 221 -4.39 24.19 -15.94
CA ARG A 221 -3.34 24.35 -14.93
C ARG A 221 -3.89 24.24 -13.51
N ASP A 222 -5.09 24.78 -13.30
CA ASP A 222 -5.63 24.96 -11.97
C ASP A 222 -6.42 23.72 -11.50
N ILE A 223 -6.84 22.83 -12.40
CA ILE A 223 -7.52 21.58 -12.07
C ILE A 223 -6.57 20.40 -12.29
N GLU A 224 -6.48 19.53 -11.29
CA GLU A 224 -5.77 18.25 -11.38
C GLU A 224 -6.73 17.09 -11.16
N LEU A 225 -6.59 16.07 -12.00
CA LEU A 225 -7.36 14.84 -11.96
C LEU A 225 -6.46 13.69 -11.48
N VAL A 226 -6.96 12.90 -10.55
CA VAL A 226 -6.34 11.64 -10.11
C VAL A 226 -7.40 10.54 -10.21
N VAL A 227 -7.07 9.45 -10.89
CA VAL A 227 -7.95 8.28 -11.03
C VAL A 227 -7.24 7.05 -10.50
N MET A 228 -7.88 6.33 -9.57
CA MET A 228 -7.31 5.15 -8.90
C MET A 228 -8.23 3.95 -9.04
N GLN A 229 -7.71 2.84 -9.55
CA GLN A 229 -8.41 1.56 -9.60
C GLN A 229 -8.27 0.86 -8.25
N ASN A 230 -9.37 0.44 -7.62
CA ASN A 230 -9.41 -0.31 -6.36
C ASN A 230 -8.56 0.31 -5.22
N LEU A 231 -8.48 1.65 -5.17
CA LEU A 231 -7.65 2.41 -4.21
C LEU A 231 -6.13 2.15 -4.34
N ARG A 232 -5.68 1.60 -5.46
CA ARG A 232 -4.27 1.38 -5.75
C ARG A 232 -3.59 2.68 -6.13
N HIS A 233 -2.55 3.00 -5.37
CA HIS A 233 -1.68 4.14 -5.69
C HIS A 233 -0.59 3.80 -6.72
N ASP A 234 -0.25 2.52 -6.87
CA ASP A 234 0.86 2.09 -7.73
C ASP A 234 0.54 2.24 -9.23
N ASN A 235 -0.74 2.13 -9.60
CA ASN A 235 -1.24 2.28 -10.97
C ASN A 235 -2.16 3.50 -11.17
N ALA A 236 -2.17 4.44 -10.21
CA ALA A 236 -2.97 5.64 -10.32
C ALA A 236 -2.57 6.47 -11.56
N ILE A 237 -3.56 6.87 -12.36
CA ILE A 237 -3.33 7.76 -13.50
C ILE A 237 -3.51 9.21 -13.02
N ILE A 238 -2.48 10.03 -13.26
CA ILE A 238 -2.40 11.42 -12.82
C ILE A 238 -1.91 12.33 -13.94
N GLY A 239 -2.19 13.63 -13.82
CA GLY A 239 -1.64 14.66 -14.72
C GLY A 239 -2.32 14.72 -16.10
N VAL A 240 -3.38 13.93 -16.30
CA VAL A 240 -4.22 14.00 -17.50
C VAL A 240 -4.97 15.34 -17.52
N LYS A 241 -4.92 16.02 -18.65
CA LYS A 241 -5.60 17.31 -18.86
C LYS A 241 -6.93 17.06 -19.57
N PRO A 242 -7.92 17.97 -19.52
CA PRO A 242 -9.17 17.75 -20.27
C PRO A 242 -8.94 17.90 -21.78
N ASN A 243 -9.58 17.07 -22.61
CA ASN A 243 -9.55 17.20 -24.07
C ASN A 243 -10.36 18.40 -24.53
N PHE A 244 -11.44 18.68 -23.80
CA PHE A 244 -12.44 19.66 -24.19
C PHE A 244 -12.99 20.39 -22.96
N ILE A 245 -13.23 21.69 -23.14
CA ILE A 245 -13.80 22.56 -22.12
C ILE A 245 -14.94 23.34 -22.74
N LYS A 246 -16.15 23.22 -22.17
CA LYS A 246 -17.34 23.96 -22.62
C LYS A 246 -18.26 24.25 -21.46
N ASN A 247 -18.67 25.52 -21.31
CA ASN A 247 -19.62 25.95 -20.29
C ASN A 247 -19.29 25.39 -18.89
N GLU A 248 -18.03 25.52 -18.46
CA GLU A 248 -17.55 25.05 -17.13
C GLU A 248 -17.54 23.52 -16.95
N GLN A 249 -17.84 22.77 -18.00
CA GLN A 249 -17.65 21.32 -18.06
C GLN A 249 -16.28 21.00 -18.65
N LEU A 250 -15.53 20.13 -17.98
CA LEU A 250 -14.28 19.54 -18.43
C LEU A 250 -14.54 18.09 -18.84
N THR A 251 -14.16 17.72 -20.05
CA THR A 251 -14.31 16.36 -20.56
C THR A 251 -12.93 15.71 -20.69
N TYR A 252 -12.79 14.52 -20.12
CA TYR A 252 -11.63 13.64 -20.22
C TYR A 252 -12.11 12.35 -20.90
N ASN A 253 -11.97 12.32 -22.22
CA ASN A 253 -12.32 11.17 -23.05
C ASN A 253 -11.17 10.99 -24.05
N TYR A 254 -10.21 10.16 -23.66
CA TYR A 254 -9.01 9.89 -24.41
C TYR A 254 -8.97 8.41 -24.75
N GLN A 255 -8.71 8.12 -26.02
CA GLN A 255 -8.35 6.76 -26.41
C GLN A 255 -6.96 6.45 -25.84
N GLY A 256 -6.89 5.57 -24.82
CA GLY A 256 -5.63 5.03 -24.32
C GLY A 256 -4.92 5.82 -23.23
N GLU A 257 -5.42 6.96 -22.75
CA GLU A 257 -4.77 7.71 -21.65
C GLU A 257 -5.37 7.41 -20.27
N LEU A 258 -6.67 7.12 -20.18
CA LEU A 258 -7.35 6.70 -18.96
C LEU A 258 -7.69 5.19 -19.00
N ASP A 259 -6.75 4.42 -19.55
CA ASP A 259 -6.83 2.98 -19.73
C ASP A 259 -6.09 2.25 -18.61
N PHE A 260 -6.80 1.39 -17.90
CA PHE A 260 -6.28 0.53 -16.85
C PHE A 260 -6.31 -0.91 -17.30
N ASP A 261 -5.31 -1.70 -16.93
CA ASP A 261 -5.42 -3.15 -16.99
C ASP A 261 -6.63 -3.60 -16.16
N GLY A 262 -7.52 -4.38 -16.75
CA GLY A 262 -8.75 -4.82 -16.10
C GLY A 262 -8.51 -5.80 -14.96
N GLY A 263 -7.35 -6.47 -14.93
CA GLY A 263 -7.05 -7.48 -13.92
C GLY A 263 -8.01 -8.66 -13.99
N ASN A 264 -8.11 -9.38 -12.88
CA ASN A 264 -9.10 -10.43 -12.66
C ASN A 264 -9.70 -10.20 -11.26
N GLU A 265 -10.81 -10.85 -10.96
CA GLU A 265 -11.37 -10.83 -9.61
C GLU A 265 -10.30 -11.32 -8.62
N PHE A 266 -10.16 -10.62 -7.50
CA PHE A 266 -9.15 -10.97 -6.52
C PHE A 266 -9.46 -12.34 -5.93
N ARG A 267 -8.41 -13.15 -5.78
CA ARG A 267 -8.48 -14.37 -4.97
C ARG A 267 -8.83 -13.99 -3.55
N PHE A 268 -9.37 -14.93 -2.79
CA PHE A 268 -9.62 -14.72 -1.38
C PHE A 268 -9.18 -15.90 -0.55
N PHE A 269 -9.02 -15.68 0.74
CA PHE A 269 -9.16 -16.74 1.70
C PHE A 269 -10.00 -16.25 2.87
N ASP A 270 -10.76 -17.17 3.46
CA ASP A 270 -11.62 -16.90 4.60
C ASP A 270 -11.04 -17.59 5.84
N GLY A 271 -10.28 -16.82 6.62
CA GLY A 271 -9.64 -17.23 7.87
C GLY A 271 -10.35 -16.71 9.11
N LYS A 272 -11.66 -16.47 9.05
CA LYS A 272 -12.46 -15.94 10.17
C LYS A 272 -12.66 -16.94 11.33
N SER A 273 -12.39 -18.22 11.11
CA SER A 273 -12.47 -19.26 12.14
C SER A 273 -11.27 -20.18 12.03
N LEU A 274 -10.77 -20.61 13.19
CA LEU A 274 -9.72 -21.62 13.30
C LEU A 274 -10.27 -23.02 13.59
N ARG A 275 -11.60 -23.17 13.61
CA ARG A 275 -12.30 -24.42 13.97
C ARG A 275 -12.79 -25.20 12.75
N TYR A 276 -13.01 -24.53 11.63
CA TYR A 276 -13.41 -25.14 10.38
C TYR A 276 -12.62 -24.56 9.22
N ARG A 277 -12.58 -25.31 8.13
CA ARG A 277 -11.93 -24.90 6.89
C ARG A 277 -12.96 -24.28 5.95
N SER A 278 -12.63 -23.13 5.40
CA SER A 278 -13.32 -22.56 4.24
C SER A 278 -12.85 -23.22 2.94
N GLU A 279 -13.46 -22.88 1.82
CA GLU A 279 -13.19 -23.51 0.51
C GLU A 279 -11.71 -23.42 0.10
N GLU A 280 -11.09 -22.26 0.29
CA GLU A 280 -9.70 -21.97 -0.11
C GLU A 280 -8.67 -22.43 0.93
N VAL A 281 -9.11 -23.01 2.05
CA VAL A 281 -8.24 -23.46 3.14
C VAL A 281 -8.13 -24.99 3.11
N GLU A 282 -6.97 -25.48 2.71
CA GLU A 282 -6.66 -26.90 2.70
C GLU A 282 -6.51 -27.44 4.13
N GLU A 283 -5.83 -26.70 5.00
CA GLU A 283 -5.53 -27.18 6.35
C GLU A 283 -5.34 -26.04 7.36
N ILE A 284 -5.76 -26.30 8.61
CA ILE A 284 -5.46 -25.44 9.77
C ILE A 284 -4.73 -26.31 10.80
N ARG A 285 -3.55 -25.85 11.23
CA ARG A 285 -2.74 -26.54 12.25
C ARG A 285 -2.42 -25.59 13.41
N LEU A 286 -2.36 -26.15 14.60
CA LEU A 286 -1.75 -25.48 15.75
C LEU A 286 -0.35 -26.08 15.93
N GLU A 287 0.67 -25.25 15.80
CA GLU A 287 2.07 -25.58 16.00
C GLU A 287 2.61 -24.83 17.23
N ASP A 288 3.88 -25.02 17.58
CA ASP A 288 4.48 -24.46 18.79
C ASP A 288 4.53 -22.91 18.76
N ASP A 289 4.60 -22.31 17.58
CA ASP A 289 4.63 -20.86 17.32
C ASP A 289 3.27 -20.27 16.95
N GLY A 290 2.20 -21.06 17.00
CA GLY A 290 0.82 -20.60 16.84
C GLY A 290 0.04 -21.31 15.74
N TYR A 291 -1.01 -20.67 15.26
CA TYR A 291 -1.87 -21.24 14.24
C TYR A 291 -1.31 -21.00 12.83
N HIS A 292 -1.34 -22.05 12.01
CA HIS A 292 -0.99 -22.02 10.61
C HIS A 292 -2.22 -22.34 9.75
N ILE A 293 -2.45 -21.53 8.73
CA ILE A 293 -3.48 -21.74 7.71
C ILE A 293 -2.75 -22.05 6.40
N TYR A 294 -2.92 -23.26 5.88
CA TYR A 294 -2.42 -23.66 4.58
C TYR A 294 -3.53 -23.49 3.54
N LEU A 295 -3.30 -22.59 2.58
CA LEU A 295 -4.23 -22.38 1.48
C LEU A 295 -4.13 -23.50 0.45
N ALA A 296 -5.23 -23.77 -0.25
CA ALA A 296 -5.22 -24.64 -1.41
C ALA A 296 -4.29 -24.05 -2.49
N PRO A 297 -3.54 -24.87 -3.26
CA PRO A 297 -2.61 -24.35 -4.25
C PRO A 297 -3.28 -23.60 -5.41
N ASP A 298 -2.95 -22.32 -5.55
CA ASP A 298 -3.54 -21.41 -6.53
C ASP A 298 -3.01 -21.67 -7.95
N GLN A 299 -3.92 -22.00 -8.86
CA GLN A 299 -3.59 -22.22 -10.26
C GLN A 299 -3.62 -20.91 -11.06
N GLY A 300 -2.68 -20.74 -11.99
CA GLY A 300 -2.69 -19.61 -12.93
C GLY A 300 -4.02 -19.46 -13.68
N LYS A 301 -4.52 -18.21 -13.76
CA LYS A 301 -5.75 -17.84 -14.47
C LYS A 301 -5.47 -17.06 -15.76
N ALA A 302 -4.24 -16.60 -16.01
CA ALA A 302 -3.89 -15.70 -17.13
C ALA A 302 -4.34 -16.14 -18.54
N PHE A 303 -4.41 -17.44 -18.81
CA PHE A 303 -4.84 -17.98 -20.11
C PHE A 303 -6.21 -18.66 -20.07
N LYS A 304 -6.96 -18.48 -18.99
CA LYS A 304 -8.33 -19.00 -18.84
C LYS A 304 -9.34 -17.97 -19.32
N GLN A 305 -10.54 -18.43 -19.63
CA GLN A 305 -11.66 -17.53 -19.89
C GLN A 305 -12.09 -16.88 -18.57
N TYR A 306 -12.51 -15.62 -18.67
CA TYR A 306 -13.03 -14.88 -17.52
C TYR A 306 -14.23 -15.59 -16.88
N THR A 307 -14.29 -15.56 -15.55
CA THR A 307 -15.43 -16.03 -14.75
C THR A 307 -15.60 -15.06 -13.61
N PHE A 308 -16.82 -14.53 -13.47
CA PHE A 308 -17.16 -13.62 -12.39
C PHE A 308 -17.16 -14.34 -11.04
N GLU A 309 -16.45 -13.78 -10.08
CA GLU A 309 -16.35 -14.18 -8.68
C GLU A 309 -16.59 -12.91 -7.84
N ASN A 310 -17.35 -12.99 -6.75
CA ASN A 310 -17.54 -11.82 -5.90
C ASN A 310 -16.31 -11.65 -5.01
N ASP A 311 -15.82 -10.41 -4.90
CA ASP A 311 -14.74 -10.05 -4.01
C ASP A 311 -15.02 -8.73 -3.28
N ILE A 312 -14.02 -8.20 -2.58
CA ILE A 312 -14.01 -6.88 -1.96
C ILE A 312 -12.88 -6.00 -2.56
N ASN A 313 -12.60 -6.16 -3.86
CA ASN A 313 -11.64 -5.38 -4.64
C ASN A 313 -10.25 -5.32 -4.00
N GLY A 314 -9.74 -6.48 -3.57
CA GLY A 314 -8.38 -6.61 -3.01
C GLY A 314 -8.21 -6.13 -1.57
N LYS A 315 -9.31 -5.75 -0.90
CA LYS A 315 -9.32 -5.33 0.51
C LYS A 315 -9.24 -6.53 1.45
N PHE A 316 -9.08 -6.25 2.74
CA PHE A 316 -9.29 -7.25 3.78
C PHE A 316 -10.23 -6.73 4.86
N LEU A 317 -10.84 -7.66 5.60
CA LEU A 317 -11.72 -7.38 6.72
C LEU A 317 -11.30 -8.23 7.91
N VAL A 318 -10.86 -7.58 9.00
CA VAL A 318 -10.60 -8.27 10.27
C VAL A 318 -11.92 -8.72 10.84
N LYS A 319 -12.11 -10.04 10.93
CA LYS A 319 -13.36 -10.62 11.39
C LYS A 319 -13.10 -11.98 12.03
N ASN A 320 -13.91 -12.30 13.02
CA ASN A 320 -13.86 -13.56 13.76
C ASN A 320 -15.28 -14.09 13.89
N ASP A 321 -15.54 -15.30 13.41
CA ASP A 321 -16.86 -15.92 13.49
C ASP A 321 -17.04 -16.70 14.82
N ASP A 322 -15.95 -16.93 15.56
CA ASP A 322 -15.93 -17.66 16.82
C ASP A 322 -16.04 -16.76 18.07
N MET A 323 -15.87 -15.45 17.90
CA MET A 323 -15.71 -14.46 18.99
C MET A 323 -16.60 -13.22 18.78
N ILE A 324 -16.63 -12.29 19.75
CA ILE A 324 -17.52 -11.12 19.74
C ILE A 324 -16.82 -9.88 19.20
N ASP A 325 -15.59 -9.60 19.64
CA ASP A 325 -14.79 -8.46 19.19
C ASP A 325 -13.61 -8.94 18.34
N PRO A 326 -13.70 -8.89 17.00
CA PRO A 326 -12.63 -9.32 16.11
C PRO A 326 -11.33 -8.52 16.25
N HIS A 327 -11.37 -7.31 16.80
CA HIS A 327 -10.15 -6.53 16.95
C HIS A 327 -9.34 -6.94 18.18
N LEU A 328 -9.97 -7.48 19.21
CA LEU A 328 -9.30 -7.93 20.44
C LEU A 328 -9.16 -9.46 20.54
N GLU A 329 -10.03 -10.21 19.87
CA GLU A 329 -10.13 -11.67 20.03
C GLU A 329 -9.70 -12.45 18.78
N SER A 330 -9.26 -11.77 17.71
CA SER A 330 -8.64 -12.41 16.54
C SER A 330 -7.14 -12.63 16.75
N ASP A 331 -6.72 -13.89 16.66
CA ASP A 331 -5.32 -14.26 16.69
C ASP A 331 -4.58 -13.84 15.41
N TYR A 332 -3.26 -13.73 15.52
CA TYR A 332 -2.36 -13.69 14.37
C TYR A 332 -2.00 -15.12 13.95
N VAL A 333 -2.14 -15.42 12.67
CA VAL A 333 -1.93 -16.74 12.09
C VAL A 333 -0.95 -16.67 10.94
N THR A 334 -0.15 -17.72 10.78
CA THR A 334 0.77 -17.85 9.66
C THR A 334 0.03 -18.47 8.47
N VAL A 335 -0.24 -17.65 7.46
CA VAL A 335 -0.92 -18.05 6.23
C VAL A 335 0.11 -18.46 5.19
N HIS A 336 0.01 -19.69 4.68
CA HIS A 336 0.89 -20.25 3.66
C HIS A 336 0.20 -20.20 2.29
N PHE A 337 0.79 -19.40 1.40
CA PHE A 337 0.40 -19.24 0.00
C PHE A 337 1.23 -20.18 -0.88
N SER A 338 0.59 -20.79 -1.88
CA SER A 338 1.25 -21.67 -2.84
C SER A 338 0.72 -21.39 -4.25
N PHE A 339 1.64 -21.18 -5.19
CA PHE A 339 1.33 -21.02 -6.62
C PHE A 339 2.16 -22.04 -7.43
N PRO A 340 1.59 -23.20 -7.77
CA PRO A 340 2.27 -24.24 -8.54
C PRO A 340 2.57 -23.83 -9.97
N VAL A 341 3.72 -24.24 -10.49
CA VAL A 341 4.17 -23.99 -11.86
C VAL A 341 4.90 -25.22 -12.41
N ASP A 342 4.90 -25.43 -13.72
CA ASP A 342 5.64 -26.56 -14.32
C ASP A 342 7.17 -26.38 -14.24
N ALA A 343 7.62 -25.12 -14.21
CA ALA A 343 9.01 -24.71 -14.03
C ALA A 343 9.09 -23.24 -13.59
N MET A 344 10.25 -22.81 -13.12
CA MET A 344 10.51 -21.41 -12.76
C MET A 344 10.18 -20.46 -13.93
N LEU A 345 9.37 -19.42 -13.67
CA LEU A 345 8.76 -18.55 -14.69
C LEU A 345 9.73 -17.53 -15.34
N GLY A 346 11.01 -17.56 -14.99
CA GLY A 346 12.04 -16.67 -15.55
C GLY A 346 12.80 -15.89 -14.48
N ASN A 347 13.26 -14.69 -14.84
CA ASN A 347 14.16 -13.86 -14.01
C ASN A 347 13.45 -12.72 -13.26
N GLY A 348 12.12 -12.70 -13.23
CA GLY A 348 11.32 -11.79 -12.43
C GLY A 348 11.06 -12.32 -11.01
N GLU A 349 10.21 -11.60 -10.29
CA GLU A 349 9.86 -11.91 -8.90
C GLU A 349 8.34 -11.95 -8.74
N MET A 350 7.83 -12.99 -8.07
CA MET A 350 6.40 -13.13 -7.78
C MET A 350 6.09 -12.54 -6.40
N PHE A 351 4.99 -11.78 -6.30
CA PHE A 351 4.52 -11.17 -5.07
C PHE A 351 3.05 -11.47 -4.83
N VAL A 352 2.68 -11.64 -3.56
CA VAL A 352 1.29 -11.54 -3.11
C VAL A 352 0.97 -10.06 -2.89
N MET A 353 -0.03 -9.53 -3.59
CA MET A 353 -0.48 -8.14 -3.47
C MET A 353 -1.96 -8.05 -3.07
N GLY A 354 -2.27 -7.04 -2.28
CA GLY A 354 -3.62 -6.59 -1.94
C GLY A 354 -3.50 -5.45 -0.93
N GLN A 355 -4.60 -5.08 -0.28
CA GLN A 355 -4.54 -4.20 0.89
C GLN A 355 -3.67 -4.80 2.01
N LEU A 356 -3.56 -6.14 2.08
CA LEU A 356 -2.66 -6.85 3.01
C LEU A 356 -1.17 -6.50 2.86
N SER A 357 -0.77 -5.96 1.70
CA SER A 357 0.58 -5.46 1.44
C SER A 357 0.63 -3.93 1.36
N ASN A 358 -0.46 -3.23 1.70
CA ASN A 358 -0.69 -1.82 1.42
C ASN A 358 -0.48 -1.49 -0.06
N TRP A 359 -0.93 -2.38 -0.96
CA TRP A 359 -0.81 -2.21 -2.42
C TRP A 359 0.64 -1.98 -2.89
N ARG A 360 1.60 -2.66 -2.26
CA ARG A 360 3.03 -2.55 -2.59
C ARG A 360 3.69 -3.91 -2.78
N LEU A 361 4.65 -3.93 -3.70
CA LEU A 361 5.58 -5.05 -3.89
C LEU A 361 6.65 -5.03 -2.79
N LYS A 362 6.24 -5.42 -1.58
CA LYS A 362 7.13 -5.49 -0.40
C LYS A 362 7.99 -6.75 -0.47
N LYS A 363 9.24 -6.65 -0.01
CA LYS A 363 10.14 -7.81 0.09
C LYS A 363 9.57 -8.93 0.97
N THR A 364 8.84 -8.57 2.03
CA THR A 364 8.14 -9.51 2.92
C THR A 364 7.06 -10.31 2.22
N HIS A 365 6.52 -9.80 1.10
CA HIS A 365 5.43 -10.42 0.34
C HIS A 365 5.93 -11.09 -0.95
N ARG A 366 7.25 -11.18 -1.14
CA ARG A 366 7.87 -11.85 -2.29
C ARG A 366 7.87 -13.36 -2.06
N MET A 367 7.30 -14.11 -3.00
CA MET A 367 7.30 -15.57 -2.96
C MET A 367 8.65 -16.13 -3.39
N THR A 368 8.98 -17.32 -2.85
CA THR A 368 10.21 -18.04 -3.18
C THR A 368 9.88 -19.30 -3.96
N TYR A 369 10.58 -19.53 -5.06
CA TYR A 369 10.41 -20.75 -5.84
C TYR A 369 11.06 -21.94 -5.13
N ASN A 370 10.28 -22.99 -4.91
CA ASN A 370 10.71 -24.27 -4.37
C ASN A 370 10.79 -25.30 -5.51
N PRO A 371 12.00 -25.75 -5.90
CA PRO A 371 12.18 -26.68 -7.02
C PRO A 371 11.71 -28.11 -6.70
N ASP A 372 11.64 -28.50 -5.41
CA ASP A 372 11.20 -29.83 -5.01
C ASP A 372 9.68 -29.97 -5.11
N ASN A 373 8.95 -28.89 -4.83
CA ASN A 373 7.49 -28.82 -4.90
C ASN A 373 6.96 -28.23 -6.21
N LEU A 374 7.85 -27.71 -7.08
CA LEU A 374 7.49 -26.99 -8.31
C LEU A 374 6.45 -25.88 -8.04
N SER A 375 6.68 -25.08 -7.00
CA SER A 375 5.75 -24.05 -6.56
C SER A 375 6.48 -22.80 -6.11
N TYR A 376 5.88 -21.63 -6.31
CA TYR A 376 6.21 -20.44 -5.54
C TYR A 376 5.48 -20.52 -4.20
N GLU A 377 6.20 -20.27 -3.11
CA GLU A 377 5.69 -20.41 -1.74
C GLU A 377 5.99 -19.15 -0.93
N LEU A 378 5.07 -18.80 -0.02
CA LEU A 378 5.22 -17.68 0.91
C LEU A 378 4.42 -17.95 2.18
N ALA A 379 5.02 -17.66 3.34
CA ALA A 379 4.32 -17.62 4.62
C ALA A 379 4.22 -16.17 5.11
N LEU A 380 3.01 -15.71 5.46
CA LEU A 380 2.77 -14.39 6.02
C LEU A 380 2.00 -14.50 7.34
N GLN A 381 2.45 -13.77 8.36
CA GLN A 381 1.66 -13.60 9.57
C GLN A 381 0.58 -12.53 9.33
N LEU A 382 -0.69 -12.92 9.44
CA LEU A 382 -1.87 -12.10 9.22
C LEU A 382 -2.84 -12.26 10.38
N LYS A 383 -3.62 -11.23 10.71
CA LYS A 383 -4.70 -11.34 11.70
C LYS A 383 -5.86 -12.15 11.11
N GLN A 384 -6.63 -12.88 11.93
CA GLN A 384 -7.84 -13.57 11.42
C GLN A 384 -8.81 -12.61 10.74
N GLY A 385 -9.37 -13.06 9.61
CA GLY A 385 -10.26 -12.25 8.79
C GLY A 385 -10.50 -12.82 7.40
N TYR A 386 -11.16 -12.02 6.57
CA TYR A 386 -11.34 -12.29 5.15
C TYR A 386 -10.36 -11.42 4.36
N TYR A 387 -9.57 -12.03 3.49
CA TYR A 387 -8.51 -11.33 2.76
C TYR A 387 -8.65 -11.58 1.27
N ASN A 388 -8.70 -10.51 0.48
CA ASN A 388 -8.43 -10.62 -0.93
C ASN A 388 -6.94 -10.43 -1.24
N TYR A 389 -6.48 -11.12 -2.28
CA TYR A 389 -5.13 -11.00 -2.81
C TYR A 389 -5.06 -11.36 -4.29
N THR A 390 -3.97 -10.96 -4.93
CA THR A 390 -3.62 -11.35 -6.30
C THR A 390 -2.13 -11.67 -6.34
N TYR A 391 -1.71 -12.45 -7.32
CA TYR A 391 -0.30 -12.65 -7.61
C TYR A 391 0.13 -11.70 -8.71
N LEU A 392 1.18 -10.92 -8.46
CA LEU A 392 1.80 -10.11 -9.49
C LEU A 392 3.22 -10.58 -9.78
N TRP A 393 3.56 -10.55 -11.06
CA TRP A 393 4.91 -10.78 -11.55
C TRP A 393 5.60 -9.45 -11.82
N LYS A 394 6.74 -9.23 -11.16
CA LYS A 394 7.57 -8.04 -11.38
C LYS A 394 8.73 -8.40 -12.30
N TYR A 395 8.73 -7.84 -13.51
CA TYR A 395 9.84 -8.01 -14.44
C TYR A 395 11.08 -7.23 -13.98
N PRO A 396 12.29 -7.67 -14.37
CA PRO A 396 13.50 -6.93 -14.09
C PRO A 396 13.42 -5.49 -14.62
N ARG A 397 13.78 -4.52 -13.78
CA ARG A 397 13.80 -3.07 -14.08
C ARG A 397 12.42 -2.40 -14.19
N GLU A 398 11.33 -3.13 -14.01
CA GLU A 398 10.00 -2.54 -13.89
C GLU A 398 9.69 -2.18 -12.44
N ALA A 399 8.98 -1.07 -12.24
CA ALA A 399 8.56 -0.63 -10.92
C ALA A 399 7.25 -1.30 -10.48
N GLN A 400 6.34 -1.50 -11.42
CA GLN A 400 5.01 -2.09 -11.22
C GLN A 400 5.04 -3.60 -11.48
N GLY A 401 4.03 -4.31 -10.97
CA GLY A 401 3.83 -5.74 -11.22
C GLY A 401 2.73 -5.93 -12.26
N SER A 402 2.83 -6.99 -13.05
CA SER A 402 1.84 -7.41 -14.06
C SER A 402 1.18 -8.73 -13.64
N SER A 403 -0.08 -8.91 -14.00
CA SER A 403 -0.84 -10.15 -13.81
C SER A 403 -0.73 -11.12 -15.01
N ASP A 404 0.00 -10.77 -16.08
CA ASP A 404 -0.02 -11.51 -17.36
C ASP A 404 0.53 -12.94 -17.28
N LEU A 405 1.34 -13.26 -16.27
CA LEU A 405 1.84 -14.62 -16.00
C LEU A 405 1.11 -15.32 -14.85
N THR A 406 0.13 -14.67 -14.24
CA THR A 406 -0.54 -15.11 -13.02
C THR A 406 -2.06 -15.13 -13.18
N ASP A 407 -2.74 -14.04 -12.84
CA ASP A 407 -4.19 -13.95 -12.77
C ASP A 407 -4.84 -13.47 -14.08
N GLY A 408 -4.07 -12.83 -14.96
CA GLY A 408 -4.53 -12.29 -16.23
C GLY A 408 -5.18 -10.91 -16.13
N ASN A 409 -5.67 -10.46 -17.28
CA ASN A 409 -6.37 -9.20 -17.46
C ASN A 409 -7.62 -9.44 -18.30
N HIS A 410 -8.76 -8.94 -17.84
CA HIS A 410 -10.05 -9.05 -18.51
C HIS A 410 -10.81 -7.74 -18.37
N SER A 411 -11.33 -7.22 -19.48
CA SER A 411 -12.10 -5.96 -19.45
C SER A 411 -13.47 -6.10 -18.80
N GLU A 412 -13.92 -7.34 -18.55
CA GLU A 412 -15.17 -7.66 -17.84
C GLU A 412 -15.06 -7.64 -16.31
N THR A 413 -13.85 -7.66 -15.75
CA THR A 413 -13.59 -7.74 -14.30
C THR A 413 -14.27 -6.59 -13.54
N GLU A 414 -14.87 -6.87 -12.39
CA GLU A 414 -15.43 -5.83 -11.53
C GLU A 414 -14.31 -5.04 -10.85
N ASN A 415 -14.18 -3.77 -11.21
CA ASN A 415 -13.30 -2.81 -10.52
C ASN A 415 -14.07 -1.56 -10.06
N ASP A 416 -13.58 -0.97 -8.98
CA ASP A 416 -13.93 0.37 -8.51
C ASP A 416 -12.91 1.41 -8.98
N TYR A 417 -13.38 2.53 -9.51
CA TYR A 417 -12.56 3.67 -9.87
C TYR A 417 -12.88 4.86 -8.96
N LEU A 418 -11.91 5.29 -8.17
CA LEU A 418 -11.99 6.51 -7.38
C LEU A 418 -11.41 7.67 -8.18
N ILE A 419 -12.25 8.65 -8.46
CA ILE A 419 -11.93 9.84 -9.23
C ILE A 419 -11.88 11.03 -8.28
N LEU A 420 -10.73 11.71 -8.25
CA LEU A 420 -10.47 12.84 -7.37
C LEU A 420 -10.16 14.07 -8.21
N VAL A 421 -10.83 15.17 -7.92
CA VAL A 421 -10.64 16.46 -8.60
C VAL A 421 -10.11 17.46 -7.60
N TYR A 422 -8.91 17.97 -7.88
CA TYR A 422 -8.26 18.99 -7.07
C TYR A 422 -8.29 20.33 -7.79
N PHE A 423 -8.46 21.40 -7.01
CA PHE A 423 -8.33 22.78 -7.47
C PHE A 423 -7.14 23.45 -6.77
N LYS A 424 -6.16 23.88 -7.56
CA LYS A 424 -4.99 24.63 -7.12
C LYS A 424 -5.39 26.07 -6.85
N ASP A 425 -5.83 26.34 -5.63
CA ASP A 425 -6.33 27.65 -5.25
C ASP A 425 -5.19 28.58 -4.84
N GLN A 426 -4.87 29.49 -5.76
CA GLN A 426 -3.83 30.51 -5.54
C GLN A 426 -4.16 31.45 -4.36
N SER A 427 -5.42 31.56 -3.96
CA SER A 427 -5.85 32.41 -2.85
C SER A 427 -5.54 31.78 -1.49
N TYR A 428 -5.58 30.44 -1.43
CA TYR A 428 -5.34 29.68 -0.20
C TYR A 428 -3.96 29.02 -0.17
N PHE A 429 -3.16 29.14 -1.24
CA PHE A 429 -1.85 28.48 -1.39
C PHE A 429 -1.93 26.97 -1.11
N SER A 430 -3.03 26.34 -1.50
CA SER A 430 -3.34 24.95 -1.19
C SER A 430 -4.10 24.27 -2.32
N ASP A 431 -3.87 22.98 -2.47
CA ASP A 431 -4.66 22.14 -3.37
C ASP A 431 -5.91 21.63 -2.65
N ARG A 432 -7.07 22.13 -3.06
CA ARG A 432 -8.35 21.79 -2.45
C ARG A 432 -8.94 20.57 -3.15
N LEU A 433 -9.27 19.51 -2.42
CA LEU A 433 -10.03 18.39 -2.97
C LEU A 433 -11.51 18.82 -3.10
N ILE A 434 -11.92 19.18 -4.31
CA ILE A 434 -13.22 19.80 -4.60
C ILE A 434 -14.29 18.80 -5.07
N GLY A 435 -13.89 17.55 -5.35
CA GLY A 435 -14.78 16.46 -5.71
C GLY A 435 -14.09 15.12 -5.56
N ALA A 436 -14.85 14.12 -5.12
CA ALA A 436 -14.43 12.73 -5.04
C ALA A 436 -15.64 11.87 -5.41
N GLU A 437 -15.47 10.96 -6.37
CA GLU A 437 -16.54 10.10 -6.88
C GLU A 437 -16.03 8.67 -7.05
N ARG A 438 -16.82 7.68 -6.64
CA ARG A 438 -16.55 6.27 -6.89
C ARG A 438 -17.46 5.79 -8.01
N ALA A 439 -16.87 5.25 -9.07
CA ALA A 439 -17.60 4.65 -10.18
C ALA A 439 -17.18 3.17 -10.33
N ASN A 440 -18.15 2.27 -10.34
CA ASN A 440 -17.92 0.83 -10.51
C ASN A 440 -18.13 0.42 -11.97
N SER A 441 -17.24 -0.43 -12.48
CA SER A 441 -17.26 -0.92 -13.87
C SER A 441 -18.54 -1.68 -14.26
N LEU A 442 -19.27 -2.25 -13.30
CA LEU A 442 -20.56 -2.90 -13.50
C LEU A 442 -21.77 -1.98 -13.23
N GLY A 443 -21.54 -0.70 -12.93
CA GLY A 443 -22.58 0.30 -12.67
C GLY A 443 -23.35 0.11 -11.36
N ARG A 444 -22.73 -0.52 -10.36
CA ARG A 444 -23.30 -0.79 -9.04
C ARG A 444 -23.10 0.32 -8.02
#